data_AF-A0A3D2B533-F1
#
_entry.id   AF-A0A3D2B533-F1
#
_cell.length_a   1.000
_cell.length_b   1.000
_cell.length_c   1.000
_cell.angle_alpha   90.00
_cell.angle_beta   90.00
_cell.angle_gamma   90.00
#
_symmetry.space_group_name_H-M   'P 1'
#
loop_
_entity.id
_entity.type
_entity.pdbx_description
1 polymer ?
#
loop_
_entity_poly.entity_id
_entity_poly.type
_entity_poly.pdbx_seq_one_letter_code
_entity_poly.pdbx_strand_id
1 'polypeptide(L)'
;QSSLLEETPQSGEPVTFRWSREESRIAILNTSANAQALTLWMSDGDRPDNVIPARVAVYLDEVLLGDVAITNGFHPYTFSIPPSLASVMAERRETTSLTLLTNTWNPSRVLSVPDNRDLGVMVDRVEIQ
;
A
#
# COMPACT_ATOMS: atom_id res chain seq x y z
N GLN A 1 11.25 -43.30 21.88
CA GLN A 1 10.10 -42.40 22.05
C GLN A 1 10.67 -41.11 22.61
N SER A 2 10.57 -39.94 21.99
CA SER A 2 9.43 -39.42 21.23
C SER A 2 9.91 -38.57 20.05
N SER A 3 9.14 -38.68 18.96
CA SER A 3 9.17 -37.85 17.77
C SER A 3 8.61 -36.46 18.09
N LEU A 4 9.21 -35.41 17.53
CA LEU A 4 8.54 -34.12 17.33
C LEU A 4 8.87 -33.68 15.90
N LEU A 5 7.84 -33.79 15.07
CA LEU A 5 7.79 -33.34 13.68
C LEU A 5 7.71 -31.81 13.63
N GLU A 6 8.42 -31.28 12.64
CA GLU A 6 8.07 -30.15 11.78
C GLU A 6 7.37 -28.91 12.37
N GLU A 7 8.08 -27.79 12.29
CA GLU A 7 7.56 -26.65 11.53
C GLU A 7 8.66 -26.19 10.57
N THR A 8 8.57 -26.62 9.30
CA THR A 8 9.30 -26.01 8.20
C THR A 8 8.66 -24.64 7.92
N PRO A 9 9.41 -23.52 7.92
CA PRO A 9 8.88 -22.27 7.41
C PRO A 9 8.56 -22.47 5.92
N GLN A 10 7.28 -22.37 5.55
CA GLN A 10 6.87 -22.34 4.15
C GLN A 10 7.64 -21.24 3.42
N SER A 11 8.28 -21.63 2.33
CA SER A 11 9.05 -20.74 1.46
C SER A 11 8.15 -19.65 0.88
N GLY A 12 8.28 -18.44 1.40
CA GLY A 12 7.80 -17.21 0.77
C GLY A 12 9.01 -16.38 0.38
N GLU A 13 9.04 -15.87 -0.85
CA GLU A 13 10.04 -14.87 -1.23
C GLU A 13 10.04 -13.72 -0.20
N PRO A 14 11.21 -13.11 0.11
CA PRO A 14 11.26 -11.97 1.00
C PRO A 14 10.43 -10.83 0.40
N VAL A 15 9.24 -10.60 0.97
CA VAL A 15 8.35 -9.49 0.62
C VAL A 15 9.11 -8.20 0.91
N THR A 16 9.42 -7.44 -0.13
CA THR A 16 10.20 -6.20 0.00
C THR A 16 9.24 -5.05 0.13
N PHE A 17 8.89 -4.69 1.38
CA PHE A 17 7.93 -3.62 1.64
C PHE A 17 8.59 -2.28 2.00
N ARG A 18 7.79 -1.22 1.90
CA ARG A 18 8.06 0.11 2.45
C ARG A 18 6.90 0.56 3.32
N TRP A 19 7.20 1.19 4.45
CA TRP A 19 6.20 1.85 5.28
C TRP A 19 5.79 3.18 4.65
N SER A 20 4.49 3.41 4.48
CA SER A 20 3.97 4.73 4.15
C SER A 20 4.02 5.65 5.38
N ARG A 21 4.00 6.95 5.09
CA ARG A 21 3.78 8.04 6.06
C ARG A 21 2.37 8.60 5.87
N GLU A 22 2.08 9.71 6.53
CA GLU A 22 0.83 10.46 6.35
C GLU A 22 0.55 10.76 4.87
N GLU A 23 1.59 11.17 4.14
CA GLU A 23 1.58 11.27 2.69
C GLU A 23 2.78 10.51 2.12
N SER A 24 2.57 9.73 1.06
CA SER A 24 3.63 9.03 0.34
C SER A 24 3.38 9.09 -1.16
N ARG A 25 4.45 9.26 -1.93
CA ARG A 25 4.37 9.43 -3.40
C ARG A 25 5.20 8.38 -4.12
N ILE A 26 4.62 7.81 -5.16
CA ILE A 26 5.24 6.82 -6.04
C ILE A 26 5.19 7.38 -7.46
N ALA A 27 6.35 7.42 -8.12
CA ALA A 27 6.48 7.82 -9.51
C ALA A 27 6.18 6.63 -10.42
N ILE A 28 5.17 6.76 -11.28
CA ILE A 28 4.81 5.73 -12.27
C ILE A 28 5.17 6.23 -13.66
N LEU A 29 5.96 5.43 -14.38
CA LEU A 29 6.45 5.76 -15.72
C LEU A 29 5.62 5.04 -16.79
N ASN A 30 5.45 5.69 -17.94
CA ASN A 30 4.90 5.09 -19.17
C ASN A 30 3.50 4.47 -18.99
N THR A 31 2.60 5.13 -18.25
CA THR A 31 1.24 4.62 -18.08
C THR A 31 0.52 4.55 -19.42
N SER A 32 -0.05 3.38 -19.72
CA SER A 32 -0.78 3.11 -20.96
C SER A 32 -2.07 3.92 -21.04
N ALA A 33 -2.46 4.36 -22.25
CA ALA A 33 -3.77 4.97 -22.50
C ALA A 33 -4.93 3.99 -22.25
N ASN A 34 -4.63 2.69 -22.24
CA ASN A 34 -5.60 1.62 -21.99
C ASN A 34 -5.61 1.14 -20.54
N ALA A 35 -4.89 1.84 -19.64
CA ALA A 35 -4.87 1.52 -18.22
C ALA A 35 -6.28 1.65 -17.62
N GLN A 36 -6.72 0.62 -16.94
CA GLN A 36 -8.06 0.46 -16.38
C GLN A 36 -8.04 0.22 -14.87
N ALA A 37 -6.91 -0.27 -14.33
CA ALA A 37 -6.84 -0.60 -12.92
C ALA A 37 -5.45 -0.31 -12.32
N LEU A 38 -5.46 0.20 -11.09
CA LEU A 38 -4.31 0.27 -10.20
C LEU A 38 -4.52 -0.75 -9.09
N THR A 39 -3.58 -1.67 -8.88
CA THR A 39 -3.59 -2.59 -7.74
C THR A 39 -2.40 -2.35 -6.82
N LEU A 40 -2.68 -2.24 -5.53
CA LEU A 40 -1.71 -2.05 -4.45
C LEU A 40 -1.75 -3.24 -3.51
N TRP A 41 -0.61 -3.85 -3.21
CA TRP A 41 -0.51 -4.88 -2.18
C TRP A 41 -0.11 -4.23 -0.87
N MET A 42 -1.06 -4.18 0.07
CA MET A 42 -0.90 -3.45 1.32
C MET A 42 -1.27 -4.30 2.52
N SER A 43 -0.60 -4.02 3.64
CA SER A 43 -0.88 -4.58 4.97
C SER A 43 -0.93 -3.44 5.98
N ASP A 44 -1.79 -3.54 6.99
CA ASP A 44 -1.78 -2.59 8.12
C ASP A 44 -0.53 -2.74 9.01
N GLY A 45 0.23 -3.83 8.81
CA GLY A 45 1.49 -4.13 9.45
C GLY A 45 1.37 -4.47 10.93
N ASP A 46 0.41 -5.34 11.25
CA ASP A 46 0.06 -5.75 12.61
C ASP A 46 -0.30 -4.54 13.48
N ARG A 47 -1.03 -3.59 12.89
CA ARG A 47 -1.54 -2.43 13.63
C ARG A 47 -2.43 -2.92 14.77
N PRO A 48 -2.17 -2.52 16.03
CA PRO A 48 -2.97 -2.97 17.17
C PRO A 48 -4.45 -2.56 17.09
N ASP A 49 -5.35 -3.42 17.56
CA ASP A 49 -6.80 -3.19 17.54
C ASP A 49 -7.27 -1.97 18.37
N ASN A 50 -6.45 -1.51 19.33
CA ASN A 50 -6.73 -0.33 20.15
C ASN A 50 -6.32 0.99 19.47
N VAL A 51 -5.92 0.95 18.19
CA VAL A 51 -5.59 2.10 17.36
C VAL A 51 -6.66 2.28 16.28
N ILE A 52 -6.84 3.50 15.79
CA ILE A 52 -7.73 3.76 14.65
C ILE A 52 -7.33 2.85 13.48
N PRO A 53 -8.27 2.09 12.88
CA PRO A 53 -7.98 1.22 11.75
C PRO A 53 -7.26 1.96 10.62
N ALA A 54 -6.37 1.25 9.91
CA ALA A 54 -5.67 1.83 8.78
C ALA A 54 -6.65 2.18 7.66
N ARG A 55 -6.57 3.40 7.14
CA ARG A 55 -7.25 3.86 5.93
C ARG A 55 -6.24 4.49 4.99
N VAL A 56 -6.46 4.25 3.70
CA VAL A 56 -5.66 4.82 2.62
C VAL A 56 -6.59 5.43 1.59
N ALA A 57 -6.42 6.74 1.34
CA ALA A 57 -6.97 7.40 0.17
C ALA A 57 -5.92 7.41 -0.94
N VAL A 58 -6.31 6.95 -2.12
CA VAL A 58 -5.42 6.70 -3.27
C VAL A 58 -5.72 7.70 -4.36
N TYR A 59 -4.70 8.45 -4.77
CA TYR A 59 -4.79 9.43 -5.85
C TYR A 59 -3.82 9.08 -6.98
N LEU A 60 -4.27 9.24 -8.22
CA LEU A 60 -3.39 9.36 -9.37
C LEU A 60 -3.39 10.82 -9.84
N ASP A 61 -2.21 11.43 -9.84
CA ASP A 61 -2.01 12.87 -9.87
C ASP A 61 -2.88 13.56 -8.79
N GLU A 62 -3.91 14.28 -9.19
CA GLU A 62 -4.84 14.99 -8.29
C GLU A 62 -6.22 14.31 -8.23
N VAL A 63 -6.40 13.18 -8.90
CA VAL A 63 -7.69 12.47 -8.99
C VAL A 63 -7.77 11.36 -7.95
N LEU A 64 -8.72 11.47 -7.03
CA LEU A 64 -9.05 10.41 -6.08
C LEU A 64 -9.61 9.18 -6.83
N LEU A 65 -8.96 8.04 -6.67
CA LEU A 65 -9.46 6.76 -7.16
C LEU A 65 -10.32 6.03 -6.11
N GLY A 66 -10.01 6.21 -4.82
CA GLY A 66 -10.80 5.62 -3.74
C GLY A 66 -10.20 5.79 -2.35
N ASP A 67 -11.00 5.47 -1.35
CA ASP A 67 -10.63 5.39 0.08
C ASP A 67 -10.99 3.99 0.59
N VAL A 68 -10.04 3.33 1.24
CA VAL A 68 -10.23 1.95 1.69
C VAL A 68 -9.62 1.70 3.06
N ALA A 69 -10.27 0.86 3.86
CA ALA A 69 -9.71 0.35 5.09
C ALA A 69 -8.75 -0.81 4.79
N ILE A 70 -7.55 -0.77 5.38
CA ILE A 70 -6.52 -1.78 5.18
C ILE A 70 -6.55 -2.74 6.37
N THR A 71 -6.51 -4.03 6.06
CA THR A 71 -6.47 -5.11 7.03
C THR A 71 -5.08 -5.73 7.14
N ASN A 72 -4.88 -6.55 8.17
CA ASN A 72 -3.65 -7.28 8.37
C ASN A 72 -3.39 -8.31 7.25
N GLY A 73 -2.12 -8.48 6.90
CA GLY A 73 -1.62 -9.26 5.78
C GLY A 73 -1.59 -8.48 4.47
N PHE A 74 -0.71 -8.88 3.55
CA PHE A 74 -0.62 -8.24 2.23
C PHE A 74 -1.77 -8.71 1.33
N HIS A 75 -2.76 -7.83 1.15
CA HIS A 75 -3.90 -8.06 0.26
C HIS A 75 -3.87 -7.12 -0.93
N PRO A 76 -4.37 -7.54 -2.12
CA PRO A 76 -4.54 -6.66 -3.26
C PRO A 76 -5.73 -5.72 -3.04
N TYR A 77 -5.51 -4.43 -3.22
CA TYR A 77 -6.54 -3.40 -3.27
C TYR A 77 -6.56 -2.78 -4.66
N THR A 78 -7.64 -3.01 -5.40
CA THR A 78 -7.77 -2.59 -6.80
C THR A 78 -8.69 -1.40 -6.93
N PHE A 79 -8.23 -0.39 -7.67
CA PHE A 79 -8.94 0.84 -7.94
C PHE A 79 -9.11 1.02 -9.44
N SER A 80 -10.31 1.36 -9.89
CA SER A 80 -10.57 1.65 -11.31
C SER A 80 -9.91 2.97 -11.72
N ILE A 81 -9.21 2.95 -12.84
CA ILE A 81 -8.66 4.15 -13.48
C ILE A 81 -9.69 4.64 -14.50
N PRO A 82 -10.22 5.86 -14.37
CA PRO A 82 -11.12 6.42 -15.37
C PRO A 82 -10.46 6.48 -16.76
N PRO A 83 -11.14 6.08 -17.85
CA PRO A 83 -10.55 6.14 -19.19
C PRO A 83 -10.07 7.54 -19.61
N SER A 84 -10.77 8.59 -19.15
CA SER A 84 -10.36 9.98 -19.36
C SER A 84 -9.03 10.31 -18.67
N LEU A 85 -8.79 9.76 -17.48
CA LEU A 85 -7.53 9.94 -16.75
C LEU A 85 -6.39 9.17 -17.43
N ALA A 86 -6.63 7.92 -17.83
CA ALA A 86 -5.65 7.11 -18.56
C ALA A 86 -5.19 7.78 -19.87
N SER A 87 -6.14 8.36 -20.62
CA SER A 87 -5.85 9.11 -21.85
C SER A 87 -4.94 10.32 -21.58
N VAL A 88 -5.27 11.13 -20.57
CA VAL A 88 -4.48 12.32 -20.19
C VAL A 88 -3.07 11.92 -19.73
N MET A 89 -2.95 10.87 -18.93
CA MET A 89 -1.66 10.39 -18.44
C MET A 89 -0.76 9.89 -19.58
N ALA A 90 -1.32 9.19 -20.55
CA ALA A 90 -0.58 8.68 -21.71
C ALA A 90 -0.15 9.79 -22.68
N GLU A 91 -0.97 10.84 -22.87
CA GLU A 91 -0.65 11.99 -23.73
C GLU A 91 0.50 12.83 -23.19
N ARG A 92 0.54 13.05 -21.86
CA ARG A 92 1.57 13.86 -21.21
C ARG A 92 2.98 13.28 -21.38
N ARG A 93 3.12 11.96 -21.53
CA ARG A 93 4.42 11.24 -21.57
C ARG A 93 5.36 11.58 -20.39
N GLU A 94 4.78 12.05 -19.29
CA GLU A 94 5.46 12.39 -18.05
C GLU A 94 5.27 11.28 -17.00
N THR A 95 5.90 11.45 -15.84
CA THR A 95 5.67 10.57 -14.69
C THR A 95 4.31 10.89 -14.07
N THR A 96 3.45 9.88 -13.92
CA THR A 96 2.23 9.99 -13.12
C THR A 96 2.58 9.86 -11.64
N SER A 97 2.06 10.74 -10.79
CA SER A 97 2.27 10.65 -9.36
C SER A 97 1.14 9.86 -8.70
N LEU A 98 1.46 8.68 -8.18
CA LEU A 98 0.57 7.98 -7.26
C LEU A 98 0.79 8.51 -5.85
N THR A 99 -0.25 9.09 -5.26
CA THR A 99 -0.21 9.61 -3.87
C THR A 99 -1.08 8.75 -2.97
N LEU A 100 -0.52 8.34 -1.83
CA LEU A 100 -1.20 7.63 -0.76
C LEU A 100 -1.32 8.57 0.45
N LEU A 101 -2.54 8.90 0.84
CA LEU A 101 -2.82 9.59 2.11
C LEU A 101 -3.27 8.56 3.14
N THR A 102 -2.55 8.47 4.25
CA THR A 102 -2.72 7.41 5.25
C THR A 102 -2.84 7.99 6.64
N ASN A 103 -3.78 7.51 7.47
CA ASN A 103 -3.71 7.80 8.90
C ASN A 103 -2.57 7.00 9.55
N THR A 104 -1.74 7.67 10.32
CA THR A 104 -0.57 7.04 10.95
C THR A 104 -0.80 6.68 12.41
N TRP A 105 0.04 5.80 12.92
CA TRP A 105 0.18 5.50 14.34
C TRP A 105 1.65 5.43 14.72
N ASN A 106 1.95 5.58 16.02
CA ASN A 106 3.32 5.58 16.51
C ASN A 106 3.53 4.40 17.47
N PRO A 107 4.37 3.40 17.12
CA PRO A 107 4.57 2.22 17.97
C PRO A 107 5.10 2.57 19.36
N SER A 108 6.01 3.54 19.49
CA SER A 108 6.54 3.93 20.80
C SER A 108 5.47 4.48 21.73
N ARG A 109 4.47 5.19 21.19
CA ARG A 109 3.36 5.77 21.98
C ARG A 109 2.32 4.72 22.39
N VAL A 110 2.08 3.73 21.54
CA VAL A 110 1.02 2.73 21.76
C VAL A 110 1.54 1.49 22.48
N LEU A 111 2.75 1.03 22.13
CA LEU A 111 3.32 -0.24 22.59
C LEU A 111 4.54 -0.04 23.51
N SER A 112 5.00 1.20 23.73
CA SER A 112 6.20 1.48 24.54
C SER A 112 7.48 0.77 24.02
N VAL A 113 7.58 0.61 22.70
CA VAL A 113 8.75 0.04 22.00
C VAL A 113 9.66 1.13 21.43
N PRO A 114 10.93 0.83 21.07
CA PRO A 114 11.86 1.85 20.57
C PRO A 114 11.50 2.51 19.22
N ASP A 115 10.63 1.90 18.40
CA ASP A 115 10.25 2.46 17.10
C ASP A 115 9.33 3.68 17.26
N ASN A 116 9.89 4.87 17.02
CA ASN A 116 9.21 6.15 17.16
C ASN A 116 8.80 6.77 15.81
N ARG A 117 8.73 5.98 14.74
CA ARG A 117 8.23 6.46 13.45
C ARG A 117 6.71 6.55 13.48
N ASP A 118 6.15 7.55 12.81
CA ASP A 118 4.73 7.56 12.49
C ASP A 118 4.52 6.67 11.25
N LEU A 119 3.85 5.54 11.44
CA LEU A 119 3.67 4.48 10.46
C LEU A 119 2.26 4.49 9.90
N GLY A 120 2.14 4.53 8.57
CA GLY A 120 0.88 4.32 7.86
C GLY A 120 0.61 2.84 7.66
N VAL A 121 0.74 2.38 6.42
CA VAL A 121 0.60 0.99 5.99
C VAL A 121 1.89 0.49 5.35
N MET A 122 2.06 -0.82 5.25
CA MET A 122 3.13 -1.42 4.48
C MET A 122 2.67 -1.58 3.03
N VAL A 123 3.50 -1.19 2.07
CA VAL A 123 3.27 -1.37 0.63
C VAL A 123 4.38 -2.25 0.07
N ASP A 124 3.99 -3.36 -0.55
CA ASP A 124 4.93 -4.31 -1.17
C ASP A 124 5.02 -4.11 -2.68
N ARG A 125 3.86 -4.12 -3.35
CA ARG A 125 3.78 -4.07 -4.81
C ARG A 125 2.76 -3.07 -5.31
N VAL A 126 3.07 -2.48 -6.47
CA VAL A 126 2.19 -1.58 -7.23
C VAL A 126 2.12 -2.11 -8.65
N GLU A 127 0.91 -2.25 -9.19
CA GLU A 127 0.68 -2.70 -10.56
C GLU A 127 -0.37 -1.83 -11.25
N ILE A 128 -0.12 -1.46 -12.50
CA ILE A 128 -1.13 -0.86 -13.38
C ILE A 128 -1.39 -1.80 -14.55
N GLN A 129 -2.67 -2.05 -14.83
CA GLN A 129 -3.17 -2.87 -15.93
C GLN A 129 -3.99 -2.00 -16.90
#